data_AF-A0A7Y8IIK6-F1
#
_entry.id   AF-A0A7Y8IIK6-F1
#
_cell.length_a   1.000
_cell.length_b   1.000
_cell.length_c   1.000
_cell.angle_alpha   90.00
_cell.angle_beta   90.00
_cell.angle_gamma   90.00
#
_symmetry.space_group_name_H-M   'P 1'
#
loop_
_entity.id
_entity.type
_entity.pdbx_description
1 polymer ?
#
loop_
_entity_poly.entity_id
_entity_poly.type
_entity_poly.pdbx_seq_one_letter_code
_entity_poly.pdbx_strand_id
1 'polypeptide(L)'
;MQTTKSNYKEKSYITILFAFITALSLFRIYYILNCPFDLSPDEAHYWEWSRRLDLSYYSKGPLIAYLIYIGTALFGDTVFGVRFFAVVFSFLSSFFLFLIGKELYDIKTGVIAGIIFQIIPLFSVYGVLFTIDSPFIFFWILSLFLFLKSLNSCTASDKSVNITLWILLGISIGIGLLAKYSMAFFYICAFLYMILNKEKRELLFTKEPYISFLISILLFSPVILWNAKNNWVTLRHTAGQAHAYDGLQFQFKDLIEFIGSQFGVITPLLLIIIFYSLFLFRKKEQGNFLFWFSIPILVFFVLKSIQGKVQGNWPMPGYITGLIAFSKFSVEQFFYRKSWLKITIVLAILISFTITAFAHYPFLLNLPPKNDPSVRLYGWNALGKKVSELYKELPGPVFIFSDKYQISSELAFYVEGKPFTYCINIDRRMNQYDIWPDFHNFIHYNAIFVRSGDVSIPDDVRKAFGKVEKNLFTIYTKNRDRIKDFSIFICYDFKGMKERKPDTY
;
A
#
# COMPACT_ATOMS: atom_id res chain seq x y z
N MET A 1 2.85 48.11 2.77
CA MET A 1 2.34 47.60 4.07
C MET A 1 1.34 46.44 3.94
N GLN A 2 0.42 46.44 2.96
CA GLN A 2 -0.46 45.29 2.68
C GLN A 2 0.28 44.08 2.06
N THR A 3 1.23 44.31 1.15
CA THR A 3 2.08 43.27 0.54
C THR A 3 2.97 42.55 1.57
N THR A 4 3.59 43.30 2.49
CA THR A 4 4.35 42.73 3.60
C THR A 4 3.46 41.89 4.53
N LYS A 5 2.29 42.39 4.94
CA LYS A 5 1.33 41.61 5.77
C LYS A 5 0.83 40.33 5.09
N SER A 6 0.62 40.34 3.77
CA SER A 6 0.25 39.14 3.00
C SER A 6 1.37 38.11 3.00
N ASN A 7 2.61 38.54 2.75
CA ASN A 7 3.79 37.66 2.74
C ASN A 7 4.05 37.03 4.13
N TYR A 8 3.83 37.75 5.23
CA TYR A 8 3.92 37.17 6.57
C TYR A 8 2.86 36.09 6.84
N LYS A 9 1.62 36.29 6.38
CA LYS A 9 0.54 35.30 6.53
C LYS A 9 0.80 34.03 5.72
N GLU A 10 1.27 34.16 4.48
CA GLU A 10 1.64 32.99 3.66
C GLU A 10 2.78 32.18 4.28
N LYS A 11 3.83 32.86 4.76
CA LYS A 11 4.93 32.20 5.48
C LYS A 11 4.42 31.44 6.71
N SER A 12 3.50 32.02 7.48
CA SER A 12 2.91 31.35 8.65
C SER A 12 2.19 30.05 8.29
N TYR A 13 1.37 30.02 7.24
CA TYR A 13 0.67 28.80 6.80
C TYR A 13 1.64 27.69 6.37
N ILE A 14 2.69 28.05 5.64
CA ILE A 14 3.73 27.12 5.23
C ILE A 14 4.45 26.55 6.45
N THR A 15 4.86 27.40 7.39
CA THR A 15 5.50 26.97 8.64
C THR A 15 4.61 26.03 9.45
N ILE A 16 3.30 26.31 9.56
CA ILE A 16 2.35 25.44 10.26
C ILE A 16 2.31 24.05 9.62
N LEU A 17 2.19 23.99 8.29
CA LEU A 17 2.18 22.72 7.59
C LEU A 17 3.48 21.95 7.82
N PHE A 18 4.64 22.58 7.59
CA PHE A 18 5.94 21.93 7.74
C PHE A 18 6.17 21.46 9.18
N ALA A 19 5.85 22.28 10.18
CA ALA A 19 5.92 21.89 11.58
C ALA A 19 5.02 20.68 11.87
N PHE A 20 3.77 20.69 11.37
CA PHE A 20 2.83 19.57 11.55
C PHE A 20 3.34 18.27 10.92
N ILE A 21 3.73 18.28 9.63
CA ILE A 21 4.17 17.06 8.94
C ILE A 21 5.51 16.55 9.49
N THR A 22 6.38 17.45 9.95
CA THR A 22 7.67 17.08 10.58
C THR A 22 7.41 16.47 11.95
N ALA A 23 6.60 17.10 12.80
CA ALA A 23 6.23 16.57 14.11
C ALA A 23 5.55 15.20 13.98
N LEU A 24 4.65 15.03 13.01
CA LEU A 24 4.00 13.74 12.76
C LEU A 24 4.98 12.69 12.24
N SER A 25 5.94 13.07 11.39
CA SER A 25 6.98 12.15 10.91
C SER A 25 7.89 11.69 12.05
N LEU A 26 8.29 12.61 12.93
CA LEU A 26 9.04 12.29 14.15
C LEU A 26 8.23 11.39 15.09
N PHE A 27 6.94 11.67 15.26
CA PHE A 27 6.03 10.79 16.01
C PHE A 27 5.98 9.40 15.39
N ARG A 28 5.87 9.26 14.07
CA ARG A 28 5.84 7.96 13.40
C ARG A 28 7.15 7.20 13.53
N ILE A 29 8.29 7.89 13.45
CA ILE A 29 9.60 7.27 13.70
C ILE A 29 9.66 6.76 15.15
N TYR A 30 9.32 7.62 16.12
CA TYR A 30 9.24 7.24 17.53
C TYR A 30 8.30 6.05 17.73
N TYR A 31 7.12 6.09 17.09
CA TYR A 31 6.14 5.04 17.12
C TYR A 31 6.72 3.74 16.57
N ILE A 32 7.26 3.71 15.35
CA ILE A 32 7.85 2.50 14.74
C ILE A 32 8.95 1.89 15.62
N LEU A 33 9.78 2.73 16.27
CA LEU A 33 10.87 2.26 17.14
C LEU A 33 10.38 1.67 18.47
N ASN A 34 9.23 2.12 18.98
CA ASN A 34 8.71 1.74 20.31
C ASN A 34 7.40 0.93 20.23
N CYS A 35 6.87 0.71 19.03
CA CYS A 35 5.57 0.09 18.80
C CYS A 35 5.65 -1.41 19.11
N PRO A 36 4.62 -2.00 19.76
CA PRO A 36 4.57 -3.42 20.00
C PRO A 36 4.18 -4.25 18.76
N PHE A 37 3.95 -3.63 17.59
CA PHE A 37 3.56 -4.35 16.38
C PHE A 37 4.76 -4.88 15.63
N ASP A 38 4.71 -6.19 15.41
CA ASP A 38 5.59 -6.87 14.49
C ASP A 38 5.31 -6.43 13.04
N LEU A 39 6.14 -6.90 12.10
CA LEU A 39 5.83 -6.77 10.69
C LEU A 39 4.48 -7.41 10.40
N SER A 40 3.76 -6.83 9.45
CA SER A 40 2.65 -7.52 8.84
C SER A 40 3.19 -8.63 7.93
N PRO A 41 2.40 -9.69 7.67
CA PRO A 41 2.85 -10.74 6.79
C PRO A 41 3.22 -10.28 5.37
N ASP A 42 2.57 -9.21 4.89
CA ASP A 42 2.92 -8.61 3.60
C ASP A 42 4.28 -7.89 3.67
N GLU A 43 4.58 -7.16 4.74
CA GLU A 43 5.89 -6.52 4.95
C GLU A 43 7.02 -7.54 5.06
N ALA A 44 6.82 -8.60 5.83
CA ALA A 44 7.78 -9.70 5.95
C ALA A 44 8.00 -10.38 4.59
N HIS A 45 6.93 -10.55 3.79
CA HIS A 45 7.03 -11.11 2.45
C HIS A 45 7.79 -10.20 1.48
N TYR A 46 7.54 -8.89 1.51
CA TYR A 46 8.29 -7.93 0.69
C TYR A 46 9.75 -7.77 1.14
N TRP A 47 10.04 -8.02 2.42
CA TRP A 47 11.43 -8.13 2.88
C TRP A 47 12.10 -9.41 2.37
N GLU A 48 11.42 -10.55 2.32
CA GLU A 48 11.95 -11.74 1.63
C GLU A 48 12.27 -11.45 0.15
N TRP A 49 11.44 -10.63 -0.51
CA TRP A 49 11.72 -10.15 -1.87
C TRP A 49 12.97 -9.28 -1.93
N SER A 50 13.21 -8.42 -0.93
CA SER A 50 14.39 -7.54 -0.89
C SER A 50 15.70 -8.32 -0.74
N ARG A 51 15.66 -9.53 -0.18
CA ARG A 51 16.80 -10.47 -0.13
C ARG A 51 17.08 -11.17 -1.46
N ARG A 52 16.10 -11.14 -2.38
CA ARG A 52 16.12 -11.80 -3.69
C ARG A 52 15.68 -10.81 -4.75
N LEU A 53 16.50 -9.79 -4.95
CA LEU A 53 16.23 -8.73 -5.92
C LEU A 53 16.03 -9.31 -7.31
N ASP A 54 14.88 -9.03 -7.89
CA ASP A 54 14.51 -9.46 -9.23
C ASP A 54 13.79 -8.32 -9.97
N LEU A 55 13.57 -8.47 -11.28
CA LEU A 55 12.94 -7.47 -12.13
C LEU A 55 11.42 -7.33 -11.90
N SER A 56 10.78 -8.35 -11.30
CA SER A 56 9.40 -8.34 -10.83
C SER A 56 9.17 -9.56 -9.92
N TYR A 57 7.98 -9.65 -9.34
CA TYR A 57 7.56 -10.73 -8.45
C TYR A 57 6.17 -11.23 -8.84
N TYR A 58 5.82 -12.41 -8.33
CA TYR A 58 4.61 -13.15 -8.60
C TYR A 58 3.36 -12.26 -8.70
N SER A 59 3.15 -11.39 -7.71
CA SER A 59 1.92 -10.61 -7.61
C SER A 59 2.08 -9.12 -7.95
N LYS A 60 3.29 -8.55 -7.90
CA LYS A 60 3.54 -7.09 -7.97
C LYS A 60 4.86 -6.74 -8.67
N GLY A 61 5.00 -5.47 -9.00
CA GLY A 61 6.27 -4.91 -9.46
C GLY A 61 7.33 -4.85 -8.35
N PRO A 62 8.60 -4.58 -8.70
CA PRO A 62 9.73 -4.79 -7.79
C PRO A 62 10.02 -3.63 -6.85
N LEU A 63 9.36 -2.47 -7.00
CA LEU A 63 9.79 -1.24 -6.34
C LEU A 63 9.80 -1.36 -4.80
N ILE A 64 8.82 -2.07 -4.22
CA ILE A 64 8.75 -2.26 -2.78
C ILE A 64 9.96 -3.03 -2.24
N ALA A 65 10.41 -4.06 -2.95
CA ALA A 65 11.59 -4.84 -2.59
C ALA A 65 12.86 -3.99 -2.65
N TYR A 66 12.98 -3.14 -3.68
CA TYR A 66 14.13 -2.24 -3.85
C TYR A 66 14.21 -1.21 -2.73
N LEU A 67 13.06 -0.63 -2.35
CA LEU A 67 12.98 0.35 -1.27
C LEU A 67 13.25 -0.29 0.10
N ILE A 68 12.73 -1.48 0.36
CA ILE A 68 13.05 -2.23 1.58
C ILE A 68 14.54 -2.59 1.62
N TYR A 69 15.13 -3.03 0.51
CA TYR A 69 16.57 -3.32 0.43
C TYR A 69 17.41 -2.09 0.81
N ILE A 70 17.09 -0.91 0.27
CA ILE A 70 17.78 0.34 0.64
C ILE A 70 17.55 0.66 2.13
N GLY A 71 16.33 0.50 2.63
CA GLY A 71 15.99 0.77 4.02
C GLY A 71 16.75 -0.13 5.00
N THR A 72 16.83 -1.43 4.72
CA THR A 72 17.56 -2.39 5.56
C THR A 72 19.07 -2.31 5.37
N ALA A 73 19.57 -1.88 4.22
CA ALA A 73 20.99 -1.56 4.05
C ALA A 73 21.42 -0.37 4.94
N LEU A 74 20.53 0.61 5.17
CA LEU A 74 20.82 1.80 5.99
C LEU A 74 20.64 1.55 7.50
N PHE A 75 19.62 0.79 7.89
CA PHE A 75 19.21 0.66 9.29
C PHE A 75 19.18 -0.79 9.81
N GLY A 76 19.81 -1.70 9.06
CA GLY A 76 19.77 -3.13 9.31
C GLY A 76 18.41 -3.75 9.00
N ASP A 77 18.36 -5.08 9.02
CA ASP A 77 17.12 -5.83 8.92
C ASP A 77 16.30 -5.69 10.23
N THR A 78 15.72 -4.51 10.43
CA THR A 78 14.89 -4.18 11.59
C THR A 78 13.51 -3.75 11.11
N VAL A 79 12.52 -3.75 12.00
CA VAL A 79 11.18 -3.22 11.70
C VAL A 79 11.29 -1.77 11.18
N PHE A 80 12.21 -0.99 11.76
CA PHE A 80 12.49 0.37 11.31
C PHE A 80 13.12 0.42 9.91
N GLY A 81 14.12 -0.42 9.62
CA GLY A 81 14.73 -0.49 8.29
C GLY A 81 13.71 -0.84 7.20
N VAL A 82 12.79 -1.77 7.47
CA VAL A 82 11.70 -2.11 6.55
C VAL A 82 10.72 -0.93 6.38
N ARG A 83 10.33 -0.25 7.47
CA ARG A 83 9.28 0.78 7.45
C ARG A 83 9.78 2.20 7.16
N PHE A 84 11.08 2.44 7.07
CA PHE A 84 11.68 3.78 6.94
C PHE A 84 11.03 4.62 5.83
N PHE A 85 10.91 4.05 4.62
CA PHE A 85 10.36 4.76 3.47
C PHE A 85 8.84 5.02 3.55
N ALA A 86 8.09 4.33 4.43
CA ALA A 86 6.69 4.68 4.69
C ALA A 86 6.56 6.12 5.21
N VAL A 87 7.43 6.50 6.16
CA VAL A 87 7.46 7.84 6.73
C VAL A 87 7.86 8.87 5.68
N VAL A 88 8.91 8.58 4.91
CA VAL A 88 9.42 9.47 3.85
C VAL A 88 8.35 9.74 2.80
N PHE A 89 7.73 8.68 2.23
CA PHE A 89 6.71 8.88 1.20
C PHE A 89 5.44 9.52 1.74
N SER A 90 5.08 9.29 3.00
CA SER A 90 3.93 9.97 3.60
C SER A 90 4.20 11.48 3.78
N PHE A 91 5.40 11.86 4.21
CA PHE A 91 5.83 13.27 4.29
C PHE A 91 5.78 13.93 2.92
N LEU A 92 6.42 13.31 1.92
CA LEU A 92 6.50 13.86 0.57
C LEU A 92 5.13 13.95 -0.10
N SER A 93 4.27 12.95 0.10
CA SER A 93 2.88 12.96 -0.41
C SER A 93 2.10 14.16 0.10
N SER A 94 2.20 14.46 1.40
CA SER A 94 1.55 15.63 2.00
C SER A 94 2.12 16.95 1.47
N PHE A 95 3.43 17.02 1.30
CA PHE A 95 4.10 18.19 0.72
C PHE A 95 3.67 18.46 -0.73
N PHE A 96 3.66 17.45 -1.60
CA PHE A 96 3.23 17.63 -2.98
C PHE A 96 1.71 17.89 -3.09
N LEU A 97 0.88 17.30 -2.22
CA LEU A 97 -0.54 17.66 -2.15
C LEU A 97 -0.74 19.14 -1.80
N PHE A 98 0.07 19.66 -0.88
CA PHE A 98 0.08 21.08 -0.58
C PHE A 98 0.44 21.92 -1.80
N LEU A 99 1.47 21.53 -2.57
CA LEU A 99 1.86 22.25 -3.78
C LEU A 99 0.74 22.26 -4.83
N ILE A 100 0.08 21.11 -5.07
CA ILE A 100 -1.04 21.01 -6.02
C ILE A 100 -2.22 21.88 -5.55
N GLY A 101 -2.61 21.81 -4.27
CA GLY A 101 -3.73 22.59 -3.75
C GLY A 101 -3.46 24.10 -3.76
N LYS A 102 -2.20 24.50 -3.51
CA LYS A 102 -1.74 25.89 -3.64
C LYS A 102 -1.82 26.39 -5.08
N GLU A 103 -1.37 25.56 -6.02
CA GLU A 103 -1.32 25.93 -7.44
C GLU A 103 -2.70 25.99 -8.09
N LEU A 104 -3.61 25.09 -7.74
CA LEU A 104 -4.98 25.10 -8.27
C LEU A 104 -5.85 26.21 -7.66
N TYR A 105 -5.60 26.61 -6.42
CA TYR A 105 -6.47 27.57 -5.72
C TYR A 105 -5.67 28.58 -4.90
N ASP A 106 -5.24 28.20 -3.70
CA ASP A 106 -4.65 29.11 -2.73
C ASP A 106 -3.87 28.36 -1.64
N ILE A 107 -3.03 29.10 -0.90
CA ILE A 107 -2.16 28.53 0.13
C ILE A 107 -2.92 27.76 1.22
N LYS A 108 -4.12 28.21 1.62
CA LYS A 108 -4.90 27.56 2.68
C LYS A 108 -5.47 26.24 2.17
N THR A 109 -5.92 26.22 0.92
CA THR A 109 -6.39 24.99 0.26
C THR A 109 -5.28 23.96 0.21
N GLY A 110 -4.07 24.36 -0.15
CA GLY A 110 -2.88 23.50 -0.11
C GLY A 110 -2.59 22.96 1.30
N VAL A 111 -2.57 23.83 2.32
CA VAL A 111 -2.26 23.40 3.70
C VAL A 111 -3.29 22.40 4.23
N ILE A 112 -4.59 22.67 4.01
CA ILE A 112 -5.64 21.73 4.44
C ILE A 112 -5.50 20.40 3.67
N ALA A 113 -5.17 20.41 2.38
CA ALA A 113 -4.97 19.19 1.60
C ALA A 113 -3.80 18.33 2.12
N GLY A 114 -2.68 18.98 2.47
CA GLY A 114 -1.54 18.31 3.09
C GLY A 114 -1.87 17.71 4.47
N ILE A 115 -2.61 18.45 5.31
CA ILE A 115 -2.99 18.01 6.66
C ILE A 115 -4.02 16.87 6.60
N ILE A 116 -5.10 17.01 5.82
CA ILE A 116 -6.18 16.02 5.80
C ILE A 116 -5.70 14.66 5.31
N PHE A 117 -4.75 14.63 4.38
CA PHE A 117 -4.08 13.41 3.93
C PHE A 117 -3.47 12.60 5.10
N GLN A 118 -2.94 13.28 6.12
CA GLN A 118 -2.34 12.61 7.28
C GLN A 118 -3.35 12.11 8.32
N ILE A 119 -4.58 12.65 8.28
CA ILE A 119 -5.63 12.39 9.27
C ILE A 119 -6.53 11.23 8.83
N ILE A 120 -6.68 11.01 7.52
CA ILE A 120 -7.53 9.95 6.98
C ILE A 120 -6.95 8.56 7.31
N PRO A 121 -7.75 7.63 7.87
CA PRO A 121 -7.27 6.30 8.25
C PRO A 121 -6.57 5.57 7.11
N LEU A 122 -7.15 5.60 5.89
CA LEU A 122 -6.59 4.97 4.70
C LEU A 122 -5.12 5.36 4.47
N PHE A 123 -4.82 6.65 4.45
CA PHE A 123 -3.49 7.15 4.08
C PHE A 123 -2.53 7.16 5.28
N SER A 124 -3.04 7.33 6.50
CA SER A 124 -2.21 7.39 7.70
C SER A 124 -1.55 6.04 8.01
N VAL A 125 -2.26 4.93 7.80
CA VAL A 125 -1.71 3.56 7.97
C VAL A 125 -0.47 3.35 7.11
N TYR A 126 -0.45 3.86 5.87
CA TYR A 126 0.68 3.74 4.94
C TYR A 126 1.84 4.68 5.24
N GLY A 127 1.70 5.55 6.25
CA GLY A 127 2.81 6.28 6.86
C GLY A 127 3.54 5.50 7.95
N VAL A 128 3.01 4.33 8.36
CA VAL A 128 3.60 3.46 9.38
C VAL A 128 3.91 2.07 8.81
N LEU A 129 2.92 1.40 8.20
CA LEU A 129 3.13 0.13 7.51
C LEU A 129 3.66 0.38 6.10
N PHE A 130 4.63 -0.43 5.68
CA PHE A 130 5.25 -0.27 4.38
C PHE A 130 4.88 -1.38 3.39
N THR A 131 3.82 -1.10 2.63
CA THR A 131 3.39 -1.94 1.51
C THR A 131 3.60 -1.20 0.19
N ILE A 132 3.28 -1.84 -0.93
CA ILE A 132 3.28 -1.22 -2.27
C ILE A 132 2.45 0.07 -2.37
N ASP A 133 1.47 0.26 -1.47
CA ASP A 133 0.53 1.38 -1.53
C ASP A 133 1.19 2.71 -1.15
N SER A 134 2.18 2.71 -0.25
CA SER A 134 2.92 3.90 0.18
C SER A 134 3.69 4.56 -0.99
N PRO A 135 4.58 3.87 -1.71
CA PRO A 135 5.24 4.47 -2.88
C PRO A 135 4.25 4.72 -4.02
N PHE A 136 3.25 3.87 -4.22
CA PHE A 136 2.24 4.06 -5.27
C PHE A 136 1.49 5.40 -5.14
N ILE A 137 1.01 5.74 -3.94
CA ILE A 137 0.31 7.00 -3.70
C ILE A 137 1.25 8.20 -3.86
N PHE A 138 2.49 8.09 -3.40
CA PHE A 138 3.46 9.17 -3.60
C PHE A 138 3.69 9.44 -5.09
N PHE A 139 3.98 8.42 -5.89
CA PHE A 139 4.20 8.60 -7.32
C PHE A 139 2.93 9.02 -8.07
N TRP A 140 1.73 8.65 -7.60
CA TRP A 140 0.48 9.21 -8.10
C TRP A 140 0.39 10.72 -7.88
N ILE A 141 0.64 11.19 -6.65
CA ILE A 141 0.62 12.61 -6.28
C ILE A 141 1.70 13.39 -7.02
N LEU A 142 2.93 12.85 -7.10
CA LEU A 142 4.02 13.47 -7.83
C LEU A 142 3.67 13.61 -9.32
N SER A 143 3.05 12.58 -9.91
CA SER A 143 2.60 12.63 -11.30
C SER A 143 1.48 13.66 -11.50
N LEU A 144 0.54 13.81 -10.55
CA LEU A 144 -0.47 14.88 -10.60
C LEU A 144 0.19 16.27 -10.60
N PHE A 145 1.19 16.48 -9.74
CA PHE A 145 1.93 17.73 -9.66
C PHE A 145 2.69 18.03 -10.96
N LEU A 146 3.45 17.05 -11.49
CA LEU A 146 4.22 17.21 -12.72
C LEU A 146 3.30 17.40 -13.94
N PHE A 147 2.17 16.70 -13.99
CA PHE A 147 1.17 16.89 -15.04
C PHE A 147 0.55 18.28 -14.96
N LEU A 148 0.15 18.76 -13.78
CA LEU A 148 -0.36 20.12 -13.60
C LEU A 148 0.67 21.18 -14.05
N LYS A 149 1.94 21.02 -13.67
CA LYS A 149 3.03 21.89 -14.12
C LYS A 149 3.18 21.86 -15.64
N SER A 150 3.13 20.68 -16.25
CA SER A 150 3.23 20.51 -17.69
C SER A 150 2.09 21.23 -18.42
N LEU A 151 0.86 21.14 -17.90
CA LEU A 151 -0.32 21.82 -18.45
C LEU A 151 -0.21 23.35 -18.38
N ASN A 152 0.34 23.88 -17.29
CA ASN A 152 0.50 25.32 -17.07
C ASN A 152 1.65 25.92 -17.90
N SER A 153 2.70 25.14 -18.19
CA SER A 153 3.78 25.58 -19.08
C SER A 153 3.36 25.75 -20.53
N CYS A 154 2.28 25.09 -20.98
CA CYS A 154 1.80 25.19 -22.36
C CYS A 154 0.97 26.46 -22.64
N THR A 155 0.45 27.12 -21.59
CA THR A 155 -0.41 28.30 -21.72
C THR A 155 0.34 29.63 -21.62
N ALA A 156 1.62 29.61 -21.23
CA ALA A 156 2.46 30.81 -21.23
C ALA A 156 2.87 31.16 -22.68
N SER A 157 2.86 32.45 -22.98
CA SER A 157 3.04 33.06 -24.31
C SER A 157 4.32 32.70 -25.08
N ASP A 158 5.26 31.97 -24.46
CA ASP A 158 6.38 31.32 -25.15
C ASP A 158 6.02 29.85 -25.43
N LYS A 159 5.73 29.55 -26.70
CA LYS A 159 5.30 28.24 -27.25
C LYS A 159 6.25 27.05 -27.00
N SER A 160 7.30 27.19 -26.19
CA SER A 160 8.16 26.05 -25.84
C SER A 160 7.50 25.19 -24.77
N VAL A 161 6.79 24.15 -25.20
CA VAL A 161 6.34 23.08 -24.29
C VAL A 161 7.56 22.56 -23.54
N ASN A 162 7.50 22.60 -22.19
CA ASN A 162 8.61 22.16 -21.37
C ASN A 162 8.68 20.62 -21.36
N ILE A 163 9.45 20.08 -22.31
CA ILE A 163 9.63 18.64 -22.50
C ILE A 163 10.19 17.96 -21.24
N THR A 164 11.00 18.65 -20.44
CA THR A 164 11.58 18.11 -19.21
C THR A 164 10.50 17.71 -18.21
N LEU A 165 9.43 18.51 -18.07
CA LEU A 165 8.32 18.17 -17.18
C LEU A 165 7.56 16.92 -17.65
N TRP A 166 7.41 16.74 -18.96
CA TRP A 166 6.79 15.54 -19.54
C TRP A 166 7.67 14.30 -19.39
N ILE A 167 8.99 14.43 -19.53
CA ILE A 167 9.94 13.35 -19.25
C ILE A 167 9.88 12.96 -17.77
N LEU A 168 9.93 13.94 -16.86
CA LEU A 168 9.82 13.69 -15.42
C LEU A 168 8.47 13.05 -15.05
N LEU A 169 7.38 13.46 -15.71
CA LEU A 169 6.08 12.82 -15.56
C LEU A 169 6.13 11.35 -15.98
N GLY A 170 6.73 11.04 -17.13
CA GLY A 170 6.92 9.68 -17.62
C GLY A 170 7.77 8.83 -16.66
N ILE A 171 8.82 9.42 -16.08
CA ILE A 171 9.66 8.77 -15.06
C ILE A 171 8.83 8.46 -13.81
N SER A 172 8.09 9.45 -13.30
CA SER A 172 7.24 9.30 -12.11
C SER A 172 6.16 8.23 -12.31
N ILE A 173 5.49 8.21 -13.46
CA ILE A 173 4.49 7.19 -13.79
C ILE A 173 5.14 5.81 -13.97
N GLY A 174 6.28 5.74 -14.65
CA GLY A 174 7.05 4.50 -14.83
C GLY A 174 7.45 3.87 -13.51
N ILE A 175 8.00 4.66 -12.58
CA ILE A 175 8.33 4.18 -11.23
C ILE A 175 7.05 3.79 -10.47
N GLY A 176 5.97 4.56 -10.59
CA GLY A 176 4.68 4.20 -9.99
C GLY A 176 4.13 2.84 -10.50
N LEU A 177 4.32 2.52 -11.79
CA LEU A 177 3.97 1.22 -12.36
C LEU A 177 4.80 0.08 -11.75
N LEU A 178 6.07 0.32 -11.37
CA LEU A 178 6.88 -0.65 -10.63
C LEU A 178 6.38 -0.90 -9.20
N ALA A 179 5.58 -0.01 -8.62
CA ALA A 179 4.89 -0.26 -7.33
C ALA A 179 3.58 -1.02 -7.52
N LYS A 180 2.71 -0.51 -8.39
CA LYS A 180 1.35 -1.03 -8.57
C LYS A 180 0.85 -0.73 -9.99
N TYR A 181 0.41 -1.75 -10.69
CA TYR A 181 -0.02 -1.64 -12.10
C TYR A 181 -1.26 -0.76 -12.29
N SER A 182 -2.04 -0.53 -11.22
CA SER A 182 -3.12 0.46 -11.23
C SER A 182 -2.64 1.89 -11.47
N MET A 183 -1.34 2.17 -11.44
CA MET A 183 -0.77 3.44 -11.90
C MET A 183 -1.14 3.74 -13.36
N ALA A 184 -1.43 2.74 -14.18
CA ALA A 184 -1.93 2.93 -15.55
C ALA A 184 -3.25 3.74 -15.62
N PHE A 185 -4.06 3.76 -14.55
CA PHE A 185 -5.24 4.63 -14.47
C PHE A 185 -4.89 6.12 -14.62
N PHE A 186 -3.65 6.51 -14.33
CA PHE A 186 -3.21 7.88 -14.51
C PHE A 186 -3.39 8.33 -15.97
N TYR A 187 -2.99 7.50 -16.94
CA TYR A 187 -3.15 7.81 -18.37
C TYR A 187 -4.63 7.87 -18.77
N ILE A 188 -5.48 7.00 -18.22
CA ILE A 188 -6.92 7.02 -18.48
C ILE A 188 -7.52 8.34 -17.97
N CYS A 189 -7.20 8.74 -16.73
CA CYS A 189 -7.66 10.00 -16.15
C CYS A 189 -7.13 11.22 -16.93
N ALA A 190 -5.84 11.23 -17.27
CA ALA A 190 -5.22 12.31 -18.04
C ALA A 190 -5.85 12.43 -19.44
N PHE A 191 -6.08 11.30 -20.12
CA PHE A 191 -6.73 11.28 -21.42
C PHE A 191 -8.18 11.79 -21.35
N LEU A 192 -8.98 11.29 -20.40
CA LEU A 192 -10.36 11.76 -20.19
C LEU A 192 -10.40 13.26 -19.86
N TYR A 193 -9.49 13.74 -19.04
CA TYR A 193 -9.37 15.18 -18.73
C TYR A 193 -9.04 16.00 -19.98
N MET A 194 -8.02 15.60 -20.76
CA MET A 194 -7.60 16.35 -21.96
C MET A 194 -8.65 16.30 -23.08
N ILE A 195 -9.29 15.16 -23.32
CA ILE A 195 -10.28 15.05 -24.41
C ILE A 195 -11.58 15.81 -24.09
N LEU A 196 -11.99 15.86 -22.82
CA LEU A 196 -13.23 16.51 -22.40
C LEU A 196 -13.05 17.98 -22.01
N ASN A 197 -11.82 18.45 -21.84
CA ASN A 197 -11.50 19.86 -21.71
C ASN A 197 -11.08 20.45 -23.06
N LYS A 198 -11.91 21.34 -23.62
CA LYS A 198 -11.70 21.92 -24.96
C LYS A 198 -10.33 22.58 -25.12
N GLU A 199 -9.85 23.28 -24.11
CA GLU A 199 -8.56 24.01 -24.16
C GLU A 199 -7.36 23.07 -24.07
N LYS A 200 -7.51 21.92 -23.39
CA LYS A 200 -6.41 20.97 -23.20
C LYS A 200 -6.38 19.88 -24.26
N ARG A 201 -7.40 19.78 -25.11
CA ARG A 201 -7.51 18.79 -26.18
C ARG A 201 -6.39 18.92 -27.22
N GLU A 202 -5.92 20.13 -27.49
CA GLU A 202 -4.84 20.38 -28.45
C GLU A 202 -3.55 19.65 -28.08
N LEU A 203 -3.29 19.44 -26.78
CA LEU A 203 -2.12 18.69 -26.30
C LEU A 203 -2.11 17.23 -26.75
N LEU A 204 -3.27 16.65 -27.06
CA LEU A 204 -3.33 15.28 -27.61
C LEU A 204 -2.72 15.19 -29.01
N PHE A 205 -2.54 16.31 -29.71
CA PHE A 205 -1.91 16.35 -31.03
C PHE A 205 -0.42 16.71 -30.96
N THR A 206 0.12 16.95 -29.77
CA THR A 206 1.53 17.25 -29.57
C THR A 206 2.29 16.00 -29.13
N LYS A 207 3.62 15.99 -29.29
CA LYS A 207 4.45 14.79 -29.03
C LYS A 207 4.67 14.50 -27.55
N GLU A 208 4.47 15.48 -26.67
CA GLU A 208 4.94 15.44 -25.29
C GLU A 208 4.19 14.46 -24.38
N PRO A 209 2.84 14.34 -24.44
CA PRO A 209 2.14 13.28 -23.72
C PRO A 209 2.60 11.88 -24.12
N TYR A 210 2.93 11.68 -25.41
CA TYR A 210 3.42 10.41 -25.92
C TYR A 210 4.85 10.12 -25.49
N ILE A 211 5.72 11.14 -25.38
CA ILE A 211 7.07 10.99 -24.82
C ILE A 211 6.98 10.54 -23.35
N SER A 212 6.12 11.17 -22.56
CA SER A 212 5.85 10.73 -21.18
C SER A 212 5.40 9.27 -21.12
N PHE A 213 4.46 8.89 -21.99
CA PHE A 213 3.98 7.51 -22.11
C PHE A 213 5.11 6.54 -22.44
N LEU A 214 5.90 6.81 -23.49
CA LEU A 214 7.01 5.94 -23.90
C LEU A 214 8.09 5.78 -22.83
N ILE A 215 8.44 6.86 -22.11
CA ILE A 215 9.38 6.80 -20.99
C ILE A 215 8.84 5.92 -19.86
N SER A 216 7.55 6.01 -19.54
CA SER A 216 6.93 5.16 -18.51
C SER A 216 6.98 3.67 -18.88
N ILE A 217 6.74 3.34 -20.17
CA ILE A 217 6.80 1.97 -20.68
C ILE A 217 8.24 1.46 -20.67
N LEU A 218 9.21 2.30 -21.04
CA LEU A 218 10.62 1.94 -20.99
C LEU A 218 11.05 1.57 -19.57
N LEU A 219 10.67 2.36 -18.56
CA LEU A 219 10.95 2.04 -17.15
C LEU A 219 10.17 0.81 -16.66
N PHE A 220 8.97 0.56 -17.18
CA PHE A 220 8.18 -0.62 -16.84
C PHE A 220 8.65 -1.88 -17.59
N SER A 221 9.45 -1.75 -18.65
CA SER A 221 9.88 -2.87 -19.49
C SER A 221 10.57 -4.03 -18.76
N PRO A 222 11.34 -3.84 -17.66
CA PRO A 222 11.91 -4.97 -16.93
C PRO A 222 10.83 -5.90 -16.35
N VAL A 223 9.69 -5.35 -15.92
CA VAL A 223 8.54 -6.13 -15.42
C VAL A 223 7.93 -6.98 -16.53
N ILE A 224 7.83 -6.42 -17.73
CA ILE A 224 7.33 -7.12 -18.92
C ILE A 224 8.25 -8.28 -19.28
N LEU A 225 9.57 -8.03 -19.33
CA LEU A 225 10.58 -9.05 -19.64
C LEU A 225 10.60 -10.17 -18.59
N TRP A 226 10.49 -9.83 -17.31
CA TRP A 226 10.41 -10.80 -16.24
C TRP A 226 9.16 -11.68 -16.36
N ASN A 227 8.00 -11.07 -16.60
CA ASN A 227 6.76 -11.82 -16.79
C ASN A 227 6.82 -12.73 -18.01
N ALA A 228 7.39 -12.27 -19.13
CA ALA A 228 7.57 -13.10 -20.33
C ALA A 228 8.43 -14.35 -20.04
N LYS A 229 9.48 -14.22 -19.23
CA LYS A 229 10.32 -15.35 -18.79
C LYS A 229 9.62 -16.28 -17.78
N ASN A 230 8.64 -15.77 -17.03
CA ASN A 230 7.90 -16.49 -16.00
C ASN A 230 6.46 -16.84 -16.43
N ASN A 231 6.24 -17.14 -17.71
CA ASN A 231 4.96 -17.59 -18.26
C ASN A 231 3.77 -16.64 -18.00
N TRP A 232 4.04 -15.34 -17.89
CA TRP A 232 3.06 -14.29 -17.59
C TRP A 232 2.32 -14.50 -16.27
N VAL A 233 3.00 -15.08 -15.28
CA VAL A 233 2.42 -15.47 -13.99
C VAL A 233 1.69 -14.31 -13.29
N THR A 234 2.24 -13.10 -13.32
CA THR A 234 1.59 -11.95 -12.67
C THR A 234 0.34 -11.51 -13.42
N LEU A 235 0.31 -11.62 -14.75
CA LEU A 235 -0.91 -11.34 -15.52
C LEU A 235 -1.99 -12.37 -15.21
N ARG A 236 -1.65 -13.66 -15.13
CA ARG A 236 -2.61 -14.71 -14.75
C ARG A 236 -3.17 -14.49 -13.34
N HIS A 237 -2.31 -14.14 -12.38
CA HIS A 237 -2.73 -13.77 -11.03
C HIS A 237 -3.66 -12.55 -11.03
N THR A 238 -3.30 -11.48 -11.75
CA THR A 238 -4.10 -10.25 -11.83
C THR A 238 -5.44 -10.51 -12.53
N ALA A 239 -5.47 -11.32 -13.59
CA ALA A 239 -6.67 -11.72 -14.29
C ALA A 239 -7.59 -12.60 -13.42
N GLY A 240 -7.00 -13.50 -12.62
CA GLY A 240 -7.71 -14.29 -11.61
C GLY A 240 -8.33 -13.42 -10.52
N GLN A 241 -7.60 -12.43 -9.98
CA GLN A 241 -8.18 -11.43 -9.07
C GLN A 241 -9.26 -10.58 -9.72
N ALA A 242 -9.19 -10.40 -11.03
CA ALA A 242 -10.21 -9.70 -11.80
C ALA A 242 -11.40 -10.60 -12.18
N HIS A 243 -11.46 -11.87 -11.76
CA HIS A 243 -12.51 -12.82 -12.20
C HIS A 243 -12.72 -12.79 -13.73
N ALA A 244 -11.65 -12.51 -14.50
CA ALA A 244 -11.76 -12.21 -15.91
C ALA A 244 -12.25 -13.41 -16.75
N TYR A 245 -12.19 -14.61 -16.16
CA TYR A 245 -12.55 -15.89 -16.77
C TYR A 245 -13.91 -16.44 -16.30
N ASP A 246 -14.52 -15.85 -15.27
CA ASP A 246 -15.70 -16.42 -14.59
C ASP A 246 -17.05 -15.95 -15.19
N GLY A 247 -17.00 -15.15 -16.26
CA GLY A 247 -18.17 -14.49 -16.84
C GLY A 247 -18.71 -13.34 -15.99
N LEU A 248 -19.82 -12.72 -16.42
CA LEU A 248 -20.50 -11.67 -15.66
C LEU A 248 -21.31 -12.29 -14.52
N GLN A 249 -20.75 -12.33 -13.31
CA GLN A 249 -21.47 -12.70 -12.10
C GLN A 249 -21.78 -11.46 -11.25
N PHE A 250 -23.01 -11.33 -10.77
CA PHE A 250 -23.44 -10.23 -9.92
C PHE A 250 -23.37 -10.65 -8.45
N GLN A 251 -22.38 -10.14 -7.72
CA GLN A 251 -22.16 -10.38 -6.30
C GLN A 251 -22.56 -9.14 -5.49
N PHE A 252 -23.86 -8.99 -5.22
CA PHE A 252 -24.38 -7.81 -4.49
C PHE A 252 -23.78 -7.66 -3.08
N LYS A 253 -23.41 -8.79 -2.44
CA LYS A 253 -22.71 -8.79 -1.15
C LYS A 253 -21.35 -8.08 -1.23
N ASP A 254 -20.56 -8.37 -2.26
CA ASP A 254 -19.23 -7.75 -2.44
C ASP A 254 -19.34 -6.24 -2.71
N LEU A 255 -20.39 -5.81 -3.42
CA LEU A 255 -20.69 -4.39 -3.59
C LEU A 255 -20.98 -3.71 -2.25
N ILE A 256 -21.84 -4.30 -1.40
CA ILE A 256 -22.14 -3.74 -0.08
C ILE A 256 -20.89 -3.73 0.81
N GLU A 257 -20.13 -4.83 0.84
CA GLU A 257 -18.86 -4.91 1.59
C GLU A 257 -17.88 -3.84 1.10
N PHE A 258 -17.77 -3.63 -0.21
CA PHE A 258 -16.92 -2.62 -0.79
C PHE A 258 -17.37 -1.21 -0.41
N ILE A 259 -18.65 -0.87 -0.55
CA ILE A 259 -19.20 0.44 -0.13
C ILE A 259 -18.96 0.67 1.36
N GLY A 260 -19.26 -0.32 2.20
CA GLY A 260 -18.99 -0.28 3.64
C GLY A 260 -17.51 -0.07 3.96
N SER A 261 -16.61 -0.70 3.20
CA SER A 261 -15.16 -0.49 3.35
C SER A 261 -14.74 0.95 3.03
N GLN A 262 -15.37 1.61 2.04
CA GLN A 262 -15.06 3.01 1.71
C GLN A 262 -15.47 3.95 2.84
N PHE A 263 -16.62 3.69 3.47
CA PHE A 263 -17.04 4.38 4.69
C PHE A 263 -16.06 4.17 5.84
N GLY A 264 -15.49 2.97 5.98
CA GLY A 264 -14.49 2.67 7.00
C GLY A 264 -13.15 3.39 6.78
N VAL A 265 -12.62 3.38 5.55
CA VAL A 265 -11.25 3.86 5.28
C VAL A 265 -11.16 5.39 5.08
N ILE A 266 -12.22 6.04 4.58
CA ILE A 266 -12.29 7.51 4.41
C ILE A 266 -13.06 8.21 5.54
N THR A 267 -13.91 7.49 6.26
CA THR A 267 -14.95 7.98 7.18
C THR A 267 -16.20 8.57 6.50
N PRO A 268 -17.41 8.38 7.05
CA PRO A 268 -18.64 8.73 6.34
C PRO A 268 -18.82 10.20 6.01
N LEU A 269 -18.64 11.09 6.98
CA LEU A 269 -18.83 12.52 6.74
C LEU A 269 -17.81 13.06 5.74
N LEU A 270 -16.57 12.62 5.83
CA LEU A 270 -15.53 13.08 4.91
C LEU A 270 -15.78 12.60 3.49
N LEU A 271 -16.19 11.33 3.32
CA LEU A 271 -16.54 10.76 2.03
C LEU A 271 -17.67 11.54 1.35
N ILE A 272 -18.74 11.85 2.09
CA ILE A 272 -19.87 12.64 1.59
C ILE A 272 -19.42 14.03 1.14
N ILE A 273 -18.61 14.73 1.95
CA ILE A 273 -18.14 16.08 1.60
C ILE A 273 -17.19 16.03 0.40
N ILE A 274 -16.32 15.01 0.28
CA ILE A 274 -15.45 14.82 -0.88
C ILE A 274 -16.29 14.73 -2.15
N PHE A 275 -17.28 13.83 -2.19
CA PHE A 275 -18.14 13.69 -3.36
C PHE A 275 -18.92 14.97 -3.64
N TYR A 276 -19.55 15.56 -2.62
CA TYR A 276 -20.27 16.82 -2.77
C TYR A 276 -19.38 17.92 -3.37
N SER A 277 -18.15 18.05 -2.89
CA SER A 277 -17.18 19.06 -3.37
C SER A 277 -16.74 18.79 -4.81
N LEU A 278 -16.46 17.53 -5.15
CA LEU A 278 -16.11 17.13 -6.52
C LEU A 278 -17.24 17.47 -7.49
N PHE A 279 -18.48 17.12 -7.15
CA PHE A 279 -19.63 17.43 -7.99
C PHE A 279 -19.89 18.94 -8.04
N LEU A 280 -19.78 19.67 -6.92
CA LEU A 280 -19.95 21.12 -6.88
C LEU A 280 -18.98 21.85 -7.81
N PHE A 281 -17.72 21.42 -7.86
CA PHE A 281 -16.67 22.08 -8.63
C PHE A 281 -16.46 21.52 -10.04
N ARG A 282 -17.09 20.39 -10.43
CA ARG A 282 -16.85 19.68 -11.71
C ARG A 282 -16.94 20.53 -12.98
N LYS A 283 -17.77 21.59 -12.96
CA LYS A 283 -17.99 22.51 -14.10
C LYS A 283 -17.08 23.74 -14.07
N LYS A 284 -16.31 23.93 -13.00
CA LYS A 284 -15.30 25.01 -12.90
C LYS A 284 -14.00 24.53 -13.55
N GLU A 285 -13.21 25.45 -14.09
CA GLU A 285 -11.97 25.16 -14.81
C GLU A 285 -11.02 24.25 -14.01
N GLN A 286 -10.65 24.64 -12.78
CA GLN A 286 -9.76 23.86 -11.93
C GLN A 286 -10.47 22.64 -11.31
N GLY A 287 -11.78 22.73 -11.07
CA GLY A 287 -12.55 21.64 -10.47
C GLY A 287 -12.80 20.47 -11.43
N ASN A 288 -12.78 20.72 -12.73
CA ASN A 288 -12.87 19.69 -13.76
C ASN A 288 -11.67 18.73 -13.71
N PHE A 289 -10.46 19.26 -13.48
CA PHE A 289 -9.25 18.46 -13.24
C PHE A 289 -9.42 17.50 -12.07
N LEU A 290 -9.92 18.01 -10.93
CA LEU A 290 -10.13 17.19 -9.74
C LEU A 290 -11.12 16.05 -9.99
N PHE A 291 -12.20 16.34 -10.72
CA PHE A 291 -13.24 15.37 -11.05
C PHE A 291 -12.70 14.20 -11.89
N TRP A 292 -11.95 14.49 -12.97
CA TRP A 292 -11.47 13.45 -13.90
C TRP A 292 -10.33 12.59 -13.35
N PHE A 293 -9.58 13.09 -12.38
CA PHE A 293 -8.59 12.28 -11.63
C PHE A 293 -9.18 11.57 -10.40
N SER A 294 -10.48 11.72 -10.15
CA SER A 294 -11.19 11.06 -9.04
C SER A 294 -12.22 10.05 -9.53
N ILE A 295 -13.26 10.53 -10.20
CA ILE A 295 -14.48 9.77 -10.46
C ILE A 295 -14.27 8.53 -11.34
N PRO A 296 -13.47 8.56 -12.43
CA PRO A 296 -13.26 7.36 -13.26
C PRO A 296 -12.72 6.16 -12.47
N ILE A 297 -11.81 6.40 -11.52
CA ILE A 297 -11.21 5.35 -10.68
C ILE A 297 -12.25 4.81 -9.70
N LEU A 298 -12.98 5.69 -9.03
CA LEU A 298 -14.01 5.30 -8.07
C LEU A 298 -15.12 4.50 -8.75
N VAL A 299 -15.59 4.96 -9.92
CA VAL A 299 -16.59 4.25 -10.74
C VAL A 299 -16.06 2.90 -11.17
N PHE A 300 -14.81 2.80 -11.64
CA PHE A 300 -14.21 1.52 -12.02
C PHE A 300 -14.24 0.52 -10.87
N PHE A 301 -13.82 0.91 -9.65
CA PHE A 301 -13.81 -0.02 -8.52
C PHE A 301 -15.20 -0.35 -7.97
N VAL A 302 -16.16 0.57 -8.05
CA VAL A 302 -17.57 0.25 -7.77
C VAL A 302 -18.08 -0.80 -8.76
N LEU A 303 -17.87 -0.60 -10.06
CA LEU A 303 -18.27 -1.57 -11.09
C LEU A 303 -17.54 -2.91 -10.90
N LYS A 304 -16.26 -2.87 -10.53
CA LYS A 304 -15.48 -4.07 -10.27
C LYS A 304 -16.00 -4.85 -9.06
N SER A 305 -16.44 -4.15 -8.01
CA SER A 305 -16.99 -4.79 -6.81
C SER A 305 -18.29 -5.56 -7.05
N ILE A 306 -19.00 -5.28 -8.16
CA ILE A 306 -20.16 -6.05 -8.57
C ILE A 306 -19.77 -7.47 -9.01
N GLN A 307 -18.56 -7.65 -9.56
CA GLN A 307 -18.10 -8.92 -10.13
C GLN A 307 -17.28 -9.76 -9.15
N GLY A 308 -16.86 -9.18 -8.03
CA GLY A 308 -16.09 -9.88 -7.02
C GLY A 308 -15.45 -8.94 -6.02
N LYS A 309 -14.83 -9.53 -5.01
CA LYS A 309 -14.26 -8.81 -3.87
C LYS A 309 -13.19 -7.80 -4.27
N VAL A 310 -13.39 -6.54 -3.87
CA VAL A 310 -12.44 -5.44 -4.02
C VAL A 310 -11.99 -4.97 -2.65
N GLN A 311 -10.67 -4.84 -2.44
CA GLN A 311 -10.14 -4.36 -1.17
C GLN A 311 -10.34 -2.84 -1.02
N GLY A 312 -10.61 -2.39 0.20
CA GLY A 312 -10.96 -0.99 0.48
C GLY A 312 -9.91 0.04 0.08
N ASN A 313 -8.63 -0.36 0.02
CA ASN A 313 -7.50 0.49 -0.36
C ASN A 313 -7.28 0.59 -1.88
N TRP A 314 -7.88 -0.27 -2.70
CA TRP A 314 -7.67 -0.24 -4.16
C TRP A 314 -8.06 1.10 -4.83
N PRO A 315 -9.19 1.76 -4.49
CA PRO A 315 -9.60 3.03 -5.07
C PRO A 315 -8.84 4.27 -4.56
N MET A 316 -7.83 4.09 -3.71
CA MET A 316 -7.11 5.18 -3.05
C MET A 316 -6.68 6.37 -3.93
N PRO A 317 -6.21 6.20 -5.19
CA PRO A 317 -5.80 7.35 -5.99
C PRO A 317 -6.96 8.25 -6.39
N GLY A 318 -8.16 7.68 -6.50
CA GLY A 318 -9.39 8.42 -6.78
C GLY A 318 -9.79 9.37 -5.65
N TYR A 319 -9.30 9.17 -4.42
CA TYR A 319 -9.56 10.09 -3.32
C TYR A 319 -8.60 11.28 -3.28
N ILE A 320 -7.42 11.19 -3.91
CA ILE A 320 -6.35 12.20 -3.79
C ILE A 320 -6.80 13.58 -4.24
N THR A 321 -7.35 13.71 -5.45
CA THR A 321 -7.90 14.99 -5.93
C THR A 321 -9.21 15.35 -5.23
N GLY A 322 -9.94 14.36 -4.72
CA GLY A 322 -11.07 14.54 -3.81
C GLY A 322 -10.70 15.27 -2.51
N LEU A 323 -9.50 15.00 -1.95
CA LEU A 323 -9.00 15.72 -0.77
C LEU A 323 -8.77 17.19 -1.05
N ILE A 324 -8.30 17.52 -2.26
CA ILE A 324 -8.12 18.92 -2.69
C ILE A 324 -9.49 19.60 -2.85
N ALA A 325 -10.48 18.91 -3.43
CA ALA A 325 -11.85 19.43 -3.55
C ALA A 325 -12.46 19.70 -2.17
N PHE A 326 -12.35 18.75 -1.24
CA PHE A 326 -12.74 18.91 0.16
C PHE A 326 -12.04 20.10 0.82
N SER A 327 -10.75 20.26 0.58
CA SER A 327 -9.94 21.33 1.17
C SER A 327 -10.39 22.70 0.68
N LYS A 328 -10.61 22.85 -0.64
CA LYS A 328 -11.12 24.09 -1.23
C LYS A 328 -12.51 24.42 -0.69
N PHE A 329 -13.40 23.43 -0.62
CA PHE A 329 -14.73 23.59 -0.05
C PHE A 329 -14.66 24.04 1.41
N SER A 330 -13.78 23.43 2.21
CA SER A 330 -13.57 23.78 3.61
C SER A 330 -13.05 25.21 3.75
N VAL A 331 -12.08 25.63 2.93
CA VAL A 331 -11.62 27.02 2.92
C VAL A 331 -12.76 28.00 2.64
N GLU A 332 -13.59 27.72 1.62
CA GLU A 332 -14.77 28.54 1.30
C GLU A 332 -15.75 28.64 2.46
N GLN A 333 -16.05 27.51 3.12
CA GLN A 333 -16.96 27.51 4.26
C GLN A 333 -16.38 28.24 5.46
N PHE A 334 -15.13 28.00 5.86
CA PHE A 334 -14.55 28.56 7.08
C PHE A 334 -14.24 30.05 7.00
N PHE A 335 -13.61 30.47 5.90
CA PHE A 335 -13.04 31.81 5.80
C PHE A 335 -13.92 32.79 5.03
N TYR A 336 -14.82 32.29 4.18
CA TYR A 336 -15.60 33.15 3.28
C TYR A 336 -17.12 33.05 3.49
N ARG A 337 -17.61 32.05 4.24
CA ARG A 337 -19.04 31.91 4.57
C ARG A 337 -19.27 31.78 6.09
N LYS A 338 -20.46 32.16 6.58
CA LYS A 338 -20.93 31.86 7.94
C LYS A 338 -21.89 30.67 7.90
N SER A 339 -21.40 29.54 7.42
CA SER A 339 -22.21 28.33 7.20
C SER A 339 -22.20 27.40 8.41
N TRP A 340 -23.34 26.76 8.70
CA TRP A 340 -23.45 25.66 9.68
C TRP A 340 -22.60 24.44 9.28
N LEU A 341 -22.23 24.33 7.99
CA LEU A 341 -21.37 23.28 7.45
C LEU A 341 -19.96 23.25 8.05
N LYS A 342 -19.53 24.34 8.73
CA LYS A 342 -18.28 24.34 9.51
C LYS A 342 -18.28 23.24 10.56
N ILE A 343 -19.39 23.07 11.27
CA ILE A 343 -19.52 22.06 12.32
C ILE A 343 -19.37 20.66 11.70
N THR A 344 -20.04 20.41 10.57
CA THR A 344 -19.92 19.13 9.84
C THR A 344 -18.49 18.84 9.39
N ILE A 345 -17.75 19.85 8.91
CA ILE A 345 -16.35 19.69 8.53
C ILE A 345 -15.46 19.42 9.75
N VAL A 346 -15.63 20.16 10.86
CA VAL A 346 -14.88 19.89 12.09
C VAL A 346 -15.16 18.46 12.58
N LEU A 347 -16.42 18.05 12.61
CA LEU A 347 -16.80 16.69 13.00
C LEU A 347 -16.20 15.63 12.06
N ALA A 348 -16.18 15.86 10.74
CA ALA A 348 -15.55 14.94 9.79
C ALA A 348 -14.05 14.76 10.05
N ILE A 349 -13.34 15.86 10.34
CA ILE A 349 -11.92 15.85 10.69
C ILE A 349 -11.70 15.15 12.03
N LEU A 350 -12.50 15.46 13.06
CA LEU A 350 -12.39 14.84 14.38
C LEU A 350 -12.65 13.34 14.34
N ILE A 351 -13.69 12.89 13.63
CA ILE A 351 -13.97 11.46 13.45
C ILE A 351 -12.80 10.76 12.76
N SER A 352 -12.27 11.35 11.69
CA SER A 352 -11.10 10.80 10.99
C SER A 352 -9.87 10.74 11.90
N PHE A 353 -9.60 11.80 12.65
CA PHE A 353 -8.50 11.85 13.61
C PHE A 353 -8.65 10.80 14.71
N THR A 354 -9.83 10.68 15.30
CA THR A 354 -10.12 9.71 16.36
C THR A 354 -9.97 8.27 15.86
N ILE A 355 -10.52 7.95 14.69
CA ILE A 355 -10.37 6.60 14.10
C ILE A 355 -8.89 6.31 13.81
N THR A 356 -8.15 7.27 13.25
CA THR A 356 -6.71 7.12 13.01
C THR A 356 -5.91 6.96 14.31
N ALA A 357 -6.25 7.69 15.36
CA ALA A 357 -5.62 7.57 16.68
C ALA A 357 -5.87 6.18 17.27
N PHE A 358 -7.11 5.68 17.20
CA PHE A 358 -7.43 4.31 17.62
C PHE A 358 -6.75 3.24 16.75
N ALA A 359 -6.56 3.48 15.45
CA ALA A 359 -5.82 2.56 14.59
C ALA A 359 -4.32 2.45 14.98
N HIS A 360 -3.72 3.52 15.52
CA HIS A 360 -2.36 3.46 16.08
C HIS A 360 -2.33 2.81 17.47
N TYR A 361 -3.42 2.87 18.22
CA TYR A 361 -3.49 2.35 19.59
C TYR A 361 -4.76 1.51 19.79
N PRO A 362 -4.90 0.36 19.10
CA PRO A 362 -6.11 -0.45 19.13
C PRO A 362 -6.39 -1.02 20.52
N PHE A 363 -5.38 -1.14 21.39
CA PHE A 363 -5.57 -1.53 22.78
C PHE A 363 -6.51 -0.60 23.55
N LEU A 364 -6.66 0.67 23.13
CA LEU A 364 -7.59 1.62 23.75
C LEU A 364 -9.05 1.23 23.51
N LEU A 365 -9.34 0.50 22.43
CA LEU A 365 -10.69 0.00 22.14
C LEU A 365 -11.01 -1.28 22.92
N ASN A 366 -10.01 -1.92 23.53
CA ASN A 366 -10.13 -3.19 24.27
C ASN A 366 -11.01 -4.23 23.54
N LEU A 367 -10.84 -4.33 22.22
CA LEU A 367 -11.62 -5.26 21.41
C LEU A 367 -11.20 -6.71 21.71
N PRO A 368 -12.15 -7.66 21.75
CA PRO A 368 -11.81 -9.07 21.78
C PRO A 368 -10.88 -9.41 20.59
N PRO A 369 -9.86 -10.28 20.76
CA PRO A 369 -8.91 -10.60 19.69
C PRO A 369 -9.56 -11.01 18.36
N LYS A 370 -10.72 -11.67 18.40
CA LYS A 370 -11.49 -12.05 17.21
C LYS A 370 -11.94 -10.85 16.36
N ASN A 371 -12.16 -9.69 16.97
CA ASN A 371 -12.67 -8.48 16.34
C ASN A 371 -11.59 -7.40 16.17
N ASP A 372 -10.37 -7.64 16.65
CA ASP A 372 -9.26 -6.71 16.54
C ASP A 372 -8.43 -7.00 15.27
N PRO A 373 -8.48 -6.12 14.25
CA PRO A 373 -7.72 -6.32 13.01
C PRO A 373 -6.21 -6.25 13.21
N SER A 374 -5.73 -5.66 14.31
CA SER A 374 -4.31 -5.55 14.62
C SER A 374 -3.69 -6.87 15.11
N VAL A 375 -4.51 -7.86 15.50
CA VAL A 375 -4.06 -9.20 15.93
C VAL A 375 -3.10 -9.86 14.93
N ARG A 376 -3.26 -9.57 13.64
CA ARG A 376 -2.36 -10.08 12.59
C ARG A 376 -0.91 -9.58 12.69
N LEU A 377 -0.66 -8.55 13.49
CA LEU A 377 0.65 -7.92 13.72
C LEU A 377 1.28 -8.34 15.06
N TYR A 378 0.68 -9.28 15.79
CA TYR A 378 1.18 -9.69 17.10
C TYR A 378 1.82 -11.07 17.06
N GLY A 379 2.94 -11.17 17.78
CA GLY A 379 3.48 -12.44 18.25
C GLY A 379 4.41 -13.15 17.26
N TRP A 380 4.74 -12.52 16.14
CA TRP A 380 5.71 -13.04 15.19
C TRP A 380 7.12 -13.03 15.77
N ASN A 381 7.49 -12.02 16.56
CA ASN A 381 8.76 -11.99 17.30
C ASN A 381 8.83 -13.13 18.33
N ALA A 382 7.76 -13.33 19.10
CA ALA A 382 7.69 -14.41 20.09
C ALA A 382 7.78 -15.80 19.43
N LEU A 383 7.06 -16.00 18.31
CA LEU A 383 7.15 -17.21 17.52
C LEU A 383 8.56 -17.42 16.96
N GLY A 384 9.18 -16.37 16.40
CA GLY A 384 10.53 -16.43 15.85
C GLY A 384 11.57 -16.79 16.91
N LYS A 385 11.48 -16.22 18.12
CA LYS A 385 12.30 -16.61 19.27
C LYS A 385 12.11 -18.09 19.63
N LYS A 386 10.85 -18.54 19.73
CA LYS A 386 10.56 -19.95 20.05
C LYS A 386 11.13 -20.91 19.00
N VAL A 387 10.99 -20.57 17.72
CA VAL A 387 11.55 -21.37 16.62
C VAL A 387 13.08 -21.29 16.62
N SER A 388 13.68 -20.17 17.02
CA SER A 388 15.15 -20.03 17.14
C SER A 388 15.71 -20.93 18.24
N GLU A 389 15.03 -21.05 19.39
CA GLU A 389 15.40 -22.01 20.44
C GLU A 389 15.40 -23.44 19.89
N LEU A 390 14.29 -23.85 19.26
CA LEU A 390 14.15 -25.20 18.70
C LEU A 390 15.14 -25.47 17.57
N TYR A 391 15.45 -24.46 16.76
CA TYR A 391 16.44 -24.56 15.68
C TYR A 391 17.84 -24.84 16.23
N LYS A 392 18.22 -24.21 17.36
CA LYS A 392 19.52 -24.40 18.01
C LYS A 392 19.65 -25.75 18.73
N GLU A 393 18.54 -26.35 19.16
CA GLU A 393 18.52 -27.66 19.83
C GLU A 393 18.66 -28.84 18.85
N LEU A 394 18.34 -28.64 17.57
CA LEU A 394 18.39 -29.68 16.56
C LEU A 394 19.83 -29.95 16.07
N PRO A 395 20.26 -31.22 15.98
CA PRO A 395 21.57 -31.56 15.43
C PRO A 395 21.57 -31.46 13.90
N GLY A 396 22.74 -31.21 13.32
CA GLY A 396 22.92 -31.23 11.87
C GLY A 396 22.23 -30.07 11.14
N PRO A 397 22.07 -30.16 9.81
CA PRO A 397 21.46 -29.09 9.03
C PRO A 397 19.93 -29.10 9.19
N VAL A 398 19.35 -27.90 9.31
CA VAL A 398 17.92 -27.68 9.57
C VAL A 398 17.35 -26.69 8.55
N PHE A 399 16.18 -26.99 7.98
CA PHE A 399 15.41 -26.02 7.19
C PHE A 399 14.05 -25.71 7.83
N ILE A 400 13.51 -24.54 7.53
CA ILE A 400 12.25 -24.06 8.13
C ILE A 400 11.22 -23.86 7.03
N PHE A 401 10.01 -24.36 7.22
CA PHE A 401 8.95 -24.23 6.23
C PHE A 401 7.55 -24.13 6.83
N SER A 402 6.59 -23.69 6.02
CA SER A 402 5.17 -23.59 6.39
C SER A 402 4.27 -23.88 5.20
N ASP A 403 2.96 -24.04 5.42
CA ASP A 403 1.92 -24.16 4.39
C ASP A 403 1.36 -22.81 3.95
N LYS A 404 1.82 -21.71 4.56
CA LYS A 404 1.41 -20.34 4.23
C LYS A 404 2.60 -19.41 4.07
N TYR A 405 2.63 -18.66 2.95
CA TYR A 405 3.71 -17.70 2.68
C TYR A 405 3.84 -16.64 3.77
N GLN A 406 2.71 -16.29 4.42
CA GLN A 406 2.70 -15.37 5.56
C GLN A 406 3.58 -15.88 6.68
N ILE A 407 3.39 -17.14 7.10
CA ILE A 407 4.14 -17.72 8.21
C ILE A 407 5.60 -17.94 7.79
N SER A 408 5.85 -18.44 6.58
CA SER A 408 7.22 -18.60 6.06
C SER A 408 8.00 -17.29 6.10
N SER A 409 7.39 -16.18 5.66
CA SER A 409 8.08 -14.88 5.60
C SER A 409 8.30 -14.28 6.98
N GLU A 410 7.34 -14.41 7.89
CA GLU A 410 7.49 -13.98 9.28
C GLU A 410 8.59 -14.76 10.01
N LEU A 411 8.66 -16.08 9.79
CA LEU A 411 9.75 -16.91 10.32
C LEU A 411 11.10 -16.48 9.73
N ALA A 412 11.17 -16.18 8.45
CA ALA A 412 12.43 -15.74 7.82
C ALA A 412 12.96 -14.45 8.44
N PHE A 413 12.07 -13.52 8.82
CA PHE A 413 12.44 -12.25 9.44
C PHE A 413 12.80 -12.38 10.93
N TYR A 414 12.00 -13.14 11.69
CA TYR A 414 12.08 -13.17 13.16
C TYR A 414 12.90 -14.33 13.74
N VAL A 415 13.22 -15.37 12.96
CA VAL A 415 14.17 -16.41 13.40
C VAL A 415 15.59 -15.85 13.37
N GLU A 416 16.34 -16.12 14.44
CA GLU A 416 17.72 -15.70 14.58
C GLU A 416 18.59 -16.23 13.43
N GLY A 417 19.50 -15.38 12.92
CA GLY A 417 20.28 -15.70 11.72
C GLY A 417 19.52 -15.54 10.40
N LYS A 418 18.22 -15.23 10.45
CA LYS A 418 17.39 -14.87 9.28
C LYS A 418 17.50 -15.91 8.16
N PRO A 419 17.21 -17.18 8.46
CA PRO A 419 17.34 -18.23 7.47
C PRO A 419 16.42 -17.97 6.28
N PHE A 420 16.73 -18.57 5.13
CA PHE A 420 15.73 -18.73 4.09
C PHE A 420 14.71 -19.77 4.54
N THR A 421 13.43 -19.45 4.38
CA THR A 421 12.33 -20.36 4.68
C THR A 421 11.66 -20.83 3.39
N TYR A 422 10.83 -21.84 3.51
CA TYR A 422 10.13 -22.43 2.36
C TYR A 422 8.62 -22.46 2.60
N CYS A 423 7.84 -22.52 1.53
CA CYS A 423 6.39 -22.61 1.60
C CYS A 423 5.89 -23.78 0.77
N ILE A 424 5.46 -24.85 1.43
CA ILE A 424 4.87 -26.00 0.74
C ILE A 424 3.48 -25.66 0.22
N ASN A 425 3.09 -26.36 -0.84
CA ASN A 425 1.75 -26.26 -1.40
C ASN A 425 0.84 -27.35 -0.83
N ILE A 426 -0.11 -26.94 0.01
CA ILE A 426 -1.22 -27.76 0.50
C ILE A 426 -2.51 -27.02 0.11
N ASP A 427 -3.02 -27.32 -1.09
CA ASP A 427 -4.27 -26.76 -1.63
C ASP A 427 -4.34 -25.22 -1.57
N ARG A 428 -3.21 -24.56 -1.86
CA ARG A 428 -3.13 -23.09 -1.90
C ARG A 428 -2.92 -22.59 -3.32
N ARG A 429 -3.24 -21.31 -3.51
CA ARG A 429 -2.85 -20.58 -4.71
C ARG A 429 -1.33 -20.45 -4.79
N MET A 430 -0.84 -20.30 -6.01
CA MET A 430 0.54 -19.98 -6.30
C MET A 430 0.94 -18.68 -5.58
N ASN A 431 2.19 -18.64 -5.12
CA ASN A 431 2.82 -17.45 -4.56
C ASN A 431 4.32 -17.41 -4.93
N GLN A 432 5.04 -16.42 -4.42
CA GLN A 432 6.45 -16.20 -4.79
C GLN A 432 7.37 -17.38 -4.44
N TYR A 433 7.07 -18.15 -3.38
CA TYR A 433 7.89 -19.29 -2.98
C TYR A 433 7.85 -20.44 -4.00
N ASP A 434 6.85 -20.49 -4.89
CA ASP A 434 6.78 -21.49 -5.97
C ASP A 434 7.70 -21.15 -7.17
N ILE A 435 8.24 -19.94 -7.20
CA ILE A 435 9.19 -19.47 -8.24
C ILE A 435 10.64 -19.59 -7.73
N TRP A 436 10.83 -19.47 -6.42
CA TRP A 436 12.15 -19.57 -5.79
C TRP A 436 12.60 -21.02 -5.59
N PRO A 437 13.90 -21.25 -5.32
CA PRO A 437 14.41 -22.58 -5.04
C PRO A 437 13.68 -23.27 -3.88
N ASP A 438 13.44 -24.56 -4.04
CA ASP A 438 12.76 -25.40 -3.05
C ASP A 438 13.74 -26.13 -2.11
N PHE A 439 13.18 -26.97 -1.23
CA PHE A 439 13.93 -27.78 -0.25
C PHE A 439 13.96 -29.28 -0.61
N HIS A 440 13.48 -29.71 -1.79
CA HIS A 440 13.29 -31.15 -2.10
C HIS A 440 14.62 -31.94 -2.12
N ASN A 441 15.74 -31.25 -2.31
CA ASN A 441 17.08 -31.86 -2.31
C ASN A 441 17.70 -32.00 -0.91
N PHE A 442 17.02 -31.57 0.17
CA PHE A 442 17.57 -31.57 1.53
C PHE A 442 17.41 -32.93 2.25
N ILE A 443 17.69 -34.02 1.54
CA ILE A 443 17.57 -35.38 2.08
C ILE A 443 18.47 -35.53 3.32
N HIS A 444 17.95 -36.19 4.35
CA HIS A 444 18.56 -36.35 5.69
C HIS A 444 18.66 -35.08 6.54
N TYR A 445 18.11 -33.95 6.11
CA TYR A 445 18.06 -32.75 6.94
C TYR A 445 16.94 -32.87 7.97
N ASN A 446 17.11 -32.19 9.10
CA ASN A 446 16.01 -31.94 10.03
C ASN A 446 15.22 -30.72 9.55
N ALA A 447 14.00 -30.55 10.07
CA ALA A 447 13.18 -29.42 9.70
C ALA A 447 12.26 -28.95 10.83
N ILE A 448 11.90 -27.67 10.77
CA ILE A 448 10.85 -27.10 11.60
C ILE A 448 9.70 -26.68 10.69
N PHE A 449 8.56 -27.33 10.84
CA PHE A 449 7.34 -27.04 10.10
C PHE A 449 6.35 -26.31 11.00
N VAL A 450 5.90 -25.11 10.61
CA VAL A 450 5.00 -24.31 11.44
C VAL A 450 3.68 -24.10 10.75
N ARG A 451 2.57 -24.31 11.46
CA ARG A 451 1.21 -24.02 10.98
C ARG A 451 0.47 -23.11 11.95
N SER A 452 -0.44 -22.31 11.43
CA SER A 452 -1.33 -21.49 12.25
C SER A 452 -2.46 -22.36 12.83
N GLY A 453 -2.75 -22.15 14.11
CA GLY A 453 -3.76 -22.87 14.87
C GLY A 453 -3.22 -24.13 15.54
N ASP A 454 -4.06 -24.73 16.36
CA ASP A 454 -3.85 -26.06 16.94
C ASP A 454 -4.34 -27.13 15.96
N VAL A 455 -3.45 -27.60 15.08
CA VAL A 455 -3.77 -28.50 13.97
C VAL A 455 -2.86 -29.73 14.00
N SER A 456 -3.25 -30.80 13.32
CA SER A 456 -2.37 -31.95 13.08
C SER A 456 -1.42 -31.66 11.90
N ILE A 457 -0.34 -32.45 11.85
CA ILE A 457 0.53 -32.47 10.67
C ILE A 457 -0.21 -33.19 9.53
N PRO A 458 -0.18 -32.65 8.29
CA PRO A 458 -0.69 -33.34 7.12
C PRO A 458 0.02 -34.68 6.86
N ASP A 459 -0.72 -35.70 6.41
CA ASP A 459 -0.22 -37.08 6.28
C ASP A 459 0.95 -37.20 5.29
N ASP A 460 0.91 -36.43 4.21
CA ASP A 460 1.96 -36.34 3.20
C ASP A 460 3.25 -35.75 3.76
N VAL A 461 3.15 -34.67 4.53
CA VAL A 461 4.29 -34.08 5.23
C VAL A 461 4.80 -35.06 6.29
N ARG A 462 3.92 -35.71 7.06
CA ARG A 462 4.35 -36.71 8.05
C ARG A 462 5.12 -37.84 7.39
N LYS A 463 4.64 -38.42 6.29
CA LYS A 463 5.32 -39.52 5.58
C LYS A 463 6.70 -39.14 5.03
N ALA A 464 6.95 -37.85 4.80
CA ALA A 464 8.23 -37.35 4.29
C ALA A 464 9.36 -37.30 5.33
N PHE A 465 9.10 -37.62 6.60
CA PHE A 465 10.12 -37.58 7.67
C PHE A 465 10.20 -38.90 8.44
N GLY A 466 11.37 -39.22 8.99
CA GLY A 466 11.54 -40.37 9.89
C GLY A 466 10.69 -40.25 11.15
N LYS A 467 10.78 -39.11 11.84
CA LYS A 467 10.07 -38.84 13.10
C LYS A 467 9.52 -37.41 13.09
N VAL A 468 8.37 -37.20 13.72
CA VAL A 468 7.79 -35.86 13.91
C VAL A 468 7.26 -35.72 15.33
N GLU A 469 7.57 -34.60 15.97
CA GLU A 469 7.08 -34.21 17.29
C GLU A 469 6.32 -32.89 17.18
N LYS A 470 5.19 -32.76 17.88
CA LYS A 470 4.38 -31.53 17.89
C LYS A 470 4.64 -30.75 19.17
N ASN A 471 4.89 -29.46 19.02
CA ASN A 471 4.94 -28.46 20.08
C ASN A 471 3.87 -27.40 19.80
N LEU A 472 2.88 -27.26 20.68
CA LEU A 472 1.86 -26.22 20.56
C LEU A 472 2.35 -24.96 21.26
N PHE A 473 2.45 -23.87 20.50
CA PHE A 473 2.84 -22.55 21.01
C PHE A 473 1.67 -21.58 20.94
N THR A 474 1.22 -21.09 22.09
CA THR A 474 0.11 -20.13 22.20
C THR A 474 0.61 -18.74 22.53
N ILE A 475 0.10 -17.77 21.78
CA ILE A 475 0.36 -16.35 21.99
C ILE A 475 -0.79 -15.75 22.78
N TYR A 476 -0.45 -15.01 23.84
CA TYR A 476 -1.40 -14.38 24.74
C TYR A 476 -1.29 -12.86 24.69
N THR A 477 -2.38 -12.16 24.98
CA THR A 477 -2.38 -10.72 25.26
C THR A 477 -1.70 -10.47 26.61
N LYS A 478 -1.41 -9.19 26.90
CA LYS A 478 -0.97 -8.78 28.25
C LYS A 478 -1.97 -9.19 29.35
N ASN A 479 -3.26 -9.27 29.02
CA ASN A 479 -4.33 -9.67 29.92
C ASN A 479 -4.56 -11.20 29.95
N ARG A 480 -3.65 -11.98 29.35
CA ARG A 480 -3.72 -13.45 29.22
C ARG A 480 -4.87 -13.98 28.35
N ASP A 481 -5.48 -13.14 27.52
CA ASP A 481 -6.41 -13.62 26.50
C ASP A 481 -5.64 -14.33 25.38
N ARG A 482 -6.15 -15.47 24.92
CA ARG A 482 -5.55 -16.21 23.81
C ARG A 482 -5.72 -15.41 22.51
N ILE A 483 -4.60 -15.09 21.85
CA ILE A 483 -4.57 -14.40 20.56
C ILE A 483 -4.58 -15.41 19.43
N LYS A 484 -3.56 -16.28 19.40
CA LYS A 484 -3.28 -17.18 18.27
C LYS A 484 -2.44 -18.35 18.73
N ASP A 485 -2.65 -19.51 18.13
CA ASP A 485 -1.77 -20.66 18.31
C ASP A 485 -0.97 -20.94 17.06
N PHE A 486 0.16 -21.60 17.29
CA PHE A 486 0.99 -22.16 16.26
C PHE A 486 1.31 -23.61 16.62
N SER A 487 1.04 -24.51 15.70
CA SER A 487 1.53 -25.88 15.78
C SER A 487 2.93 -25.89 15.16
N ILE A 488 3.94 -26.09 15.99
CA ILE A 488 5.34 -26.21 15.59
C ILE A 488 5.67 -27.71 15.57
N PHE A 489 5.97 -28.24 14.40
CA PHE A 489 6.36 -29.63 14.22
C PHE A 489 7.87 -29.70 14.04
N ILE A 490 8.51 -30.47 14.91
CA ILE A 490 9.94 -30.80 14.85
C ILE A 490 10.05 -32.09 14.05
N CYS A 491 10.63 -31.99 12.86
CA CYS A 491 10.67 -33.06 11.87
C CYS A 491 12.11 -33.56 11.72
N TYR A 492 12.32 -34.87 11.86
CA TYR A 492 13.65 -35.49 11.81
C TYR A 492 13.81 -36.35 10.56
N ASP A 493 15.01 -36.30 9.96
CA ASP A 493 15.42 -37.12 8.81
C ASP A 493 14.44 -37.00 7.63
N PHE A 494 14.58 -35.92 6.85
CA PHE A 494 13.78 -35.71 5.65
C PHE A 494 14.10 -36.79 4.59
N LYS A 495 13.09 -37.59 4.24
CA LYS A 495 13.18 -38.71 3.29
C LYS A 495 12.82 -38.32 1.86
N GLY A 496 12.44 -37.07 1.65
CA GLY A 496 11.90 -36.57 0.38
C GLY A 496 10.38 -36.47 0.40
N MET A 497 9.87 -35.51 -0.37
CA MET A 497 8.45 -35.26 -0.56
C MET A 497 8.19 -35.07 -2.05
N LYS A 498 7.00 -35.46 -2.53
CA LYS A 498 6.61 -35.18 -3.91
C LYS A 498 6.30 -33.69 -4.04
N GLU A 499 6.95 -33.02 -4.99
CA GLU A 499 6.63 -31.65 -5.36
C GLU A 499 5.17 -31.55 -5.82
N ARG A 500 4.43 -30.59 -5.25
CA ARG A 500 3.08 -30.23 -5.67
C ARG A 500 3.07 -28.83 -6.26
N LYS A 501 2.95 -28.74 -7.59
CA LYS A 501 2.78 -27.45 -8.24
C LYS A 501 1.36 -26.93 -7.99
N PRO A 502 1.19 -25.62 -7.76
CA PRO A 502 -0.13 -25.03 -7.58
C PRO A 502 -0.89 -24.99 -8.91
N ASP A 503 -2.16 -25.38 -8.87
CA ASP A 503 -3.05 -25.39 -10.04
C ASP A 503 -3.88 -24.11 -10.16
N THR A 504 -3.75 -23.18 -9.19
CA THR A 504 -4.52 -21.92 -9.12
C THR A 504 -3.61 -20.72 -8.88
N TYR A 505 -3.98 -19.57 -9.44
CA TYR A 505 -3.21 -18.31 -9.40
C TYR A 505 -3.86 -17.24 -8.51
#